data_AF-F4L8A6-F1
#
_entry.id   AF-F4L8A6-F1
#
_cell.length_a   1.000
_cell.length_b   1.000
_cell.length_c   1.000
_cell.angle_alpha   90.00
_cell.angle_beta   90.00
_cell.angle_gamma   90.00
#
_symmetry.space_group_name_H-M   'P 1'
#
loop_
_entity.id
_entity.type
_entity.pdbx_description
1 polymer ?
#
loop_
_entity_poly.entity_id
_entity_poly.type
_entity_poly.pdbx_seq_one_letter_code
_entity_poly.pdbx_strand_id
1 'polypeptide(L)'
;MCGFVGNRQMFHGEGPNAASEAFYNNVKFLQENGAPIDAIGEQGHIGGTPPAIPKVIERLNRFAELGLPIQISEFDINSNDDDLKARYLSDFMTAVFSHPATVGFLQWGFWEAQHWFPAAALWNRDWTLRKHGKAFTDLVSKTWWTNFDGKTAPDGVSKLRGFCGDYEITITYKGKTSKQQYTLDNQGGVLVVKL
;
A
#
# COMPACT_ATOMS: atom_id res chain seq x y z
N MET A 1 19.67 14.86 6.42
CA MET A 1 18.42 15.63 6.58
C MET A 1 17.43 14.95 5.66
N CYS A 2 16.31 14.43 6.16
CA CYS A 2 15.31 13.73 5.34
C CYS A 2 14.34 14.78 4.75
N GLY A 3 14.33 14.99 3.44
CA GLY A 3 13.46 15.94 2.76
C GLY A 3 12.25 15.26 2.14
N PHE A 4 11.05 15.65 2.58
CA PHE A 4 9.78 15.13 2.07
C PHE A 4 9.00 16.27 1.41
N VAL A 5 8.62 16.11 0.14
CA VAL A 5 7.75 17.08 -0.54
C VAL A 5 6.34 16.50 -0.63
N GLY A 6 5.44 16.97 0.22
CA GLY A 6 4.04 16.54 0.29
C GLY A 6 3.09 17.44 -0.49
N ASN A 7 2.12 16.85 -1.20
CA ASN A 7 1.00 17.56 -1.83
C ASN A 7 -0.24 16.67 -1.93
N ARG A 8 -1.39 17.24 -2.31
CA ARG A 8 -2.66 16.53 -2.59
C ARG A 8 -2.90 16.30 -4.08
N GLN A 9 -2.11 16.92 -4.94
CA GLN A 9 -2.52 17.18 -6.32
C GLN A 9 -2.19 16.05 -7.30
N MET A 10 -1.45 15.01 -6.90
CA MET A 10 -1.00 13.95 -7.82
C MET A 10 -2.18 13.32 -8.56
N PHE A 11 -3.29 13.07 -7.86
CA PHE A 11 -4.48 12.41 -8.39
C PHE A 11 -5.61 13.35 -8.83
N HIS A 12 -5.35 14.66 -8.89
CA HIS A 12 -6.38 15.67 -9.19
C HIS A 12 -6.02 16.55 -10.40
N GLY A 13 -7.05 16.87 -11.20
CA GLY A 13 -6.92 17.76 -12.37
C GLY A 13 -6.28 17.12 -13.62
N GLU A 14 -6.56 17.73 -14.78
CA GLU A 14 -6.09 17.26 -16.09
C GLU A 14 -5.53 18.39 -16.97
N GLY A 15 -4.64 18.03 -17.90
CA GLY A 15 -3.98 18.95 -18.83
C GLY A 15 -2.63 19.51 -18.35
N PRO A 16 -1.91 20.24 -19.22
CA PRO A 16 -0.59 20.80 -18.93
C PRO A 16 -0.58 21.86 -17.82
N ASN A 17 -1.74 22.43 -17.51
CA ASN A 17 -1.94 23.38 -16.42
C ASN A 17 -2.56 22.72 -15.17
N ALA A 18 -2.66 21.38 -15.14
CA ALA A 18 -3.18 20.66 -13.98
C ALA A 18 -2.27 20.87 -12.77
N ALA A 19 -2.89 20.92 -11.59
CA ALA A 19 -2.17 20.98 -10.33
C ALA A 19 -1.22 19.77 -10.15
N SER A 20 -1.56 18.60 -10.70
CA SER A 20 -0.68 17.42 -10.76
C SER A 20 0.64 17.69 -11.52
N GLU A 21 0.59 18.31 -12.71
CA GLU A 21 1.80 18.65 -13.47
C GLU A 21 2.59 19.78 -12.81
N ALA A 22 1.91 20.76 -12.21
CA ALA A 22 2.57 21.79 -11.43
C ALA A 22 3.33 21.17 -10.23
N PHE A 23 2.75 20.19 -9.55
CA PHE A 23 3.42 19.48 -8.47
C PHE A 23 4.65 18.71 -8.97
N TYR A 24 4.51 17.94 -10.06
CA TYR A 24 5.64 17.25 -10.69
C TYR A 24 6.79 18.22 -11.02
N ASN A 25 6.47 19.33 -11.69
CA ASN A 25 7.47 20.32 -12.10
C ASN A 25 8.13 21.01 -10.91
N ASN A 26 7.41 21.22 -9.80
CA ASN A 26 7.98 21.76 -8.57
C ASN A 26 8.99 20.79 -7.93
N VAL A 27 8.66 19.50 -7.85
CA VAL A 27 9.60 18.49 -7.32
C VAL A 27 10.84 18.42 -8.21
N LYS A 28 10.65 18.38 -9.53
CA LYS A 28 11.75 18.41 -10.50
C LYS A 28 12.63 19.65 -10.34
N PHE A 29 12.03 20.84 -10.26
CA PHE A 29 12.74 22.10 -10.06
C PHE A 29 13.60 22.06 -8.78
N LEU A 30 13.05 21.56 -7.68
CA LEU A 30 13.79 21.42 -6.43
C LEU A 30 14.98 20.47 -6.57
N GLN A 31 14.80 19.31 -7.22
CA GLN A 31 15.90 18.36 -7.49
C GLN A 31 16.99 19.01 -8.37
N GLU A 32 16.61 19.70 -9.45
CA GLU A 32 17.54 20.38 -10.36
C GLU A 32 18.32 21.51 -9.67
N ASN A 33 17.77 22.09 -8.61
CA ASN A 33 18.42 23.12 -7.80
C ASN A 33 19.13 22.57 -6.55
N GLY A 34 19.34 21.25 -6.48
CA GLY A 34 20.15 20.61 -5.43
C GLY A 34 19.46 20.48 -4.08
N ALA A 35 18.13 20.60 -4.01
CA ALA A 35 17.40 20.34 -2.78
C ALA A 35 17.50 18.84 -2.41
N PRO A 36 17.79 18.50 -1.14
CA PRO A 36 17.87 17.10 -0.71
C PRO A 36 16.45 16.54 -0.51
N ILE A 37 15.86 15.98 -1.57
CA ILE A 37 14.54 15.33 -1.53
C ILE A 37 14.74 13.82 -1.53
N ASP A 38 14.17 13.15 -0.52
CA ASP A 38 14.27 11.70 -0.35
C ASP A 38 13.00 10.97 -0.78
N ALA A 39 11.83 11.63 -0.76
CA ALA A 39 10.57 11.02 -1.16
C ALA A 39 9.51 12.06 -1.57
N ILE A 40 8.55 11.60 -2.36
CA ILE A 40 7.35 12.33 -2.75
C ILE A 40 6.19 11.88 -1.88
N GLY A 41 5.56 12.82 -1.20
CA GLY A 41 4.33 12.59 -0.44
C GLY A 41 3.10 12.96 -1.24
N GLU A 42 2.17 12.02 -1.34
CA GLU A 42 0.83 12.30 -1.83
C GLU A 42 -0.17 12.05 -0.70
N GLN A 43 -0.95 13.08 -0.35
CA GLN A 43 -1.95 12.96 0.69
C GLN A 43 -2.95 11.86 0.35
N GLY A 44 -3.48 11.82 -0.88
CA GLY A 44 -4.44 10.81 -1.27
C GLY A 44 -5.83 11.02 -0.66
N HIS A 45 -6.21 12.27 -0.40
CA HIS A 45 -7.59 12.61 -0.04
C HIS A 45 -8.50 12.52 -1.25
N ILE A 46 -9.30 11.47 -1.34
CA ILE A 46 -10.16 11.20 -2.49
C ILE A 46 -11.56 11.75 -2.25
N GLY A 47 -12.03 12.61 -3.16
CA GLY A 47 -13.38 13.15 -3.13
C GLY A 47 -14.46 12.20 -3.65
N GLY A 48 -15.72 12.67 -3.67
CA GLY A 48 -16.88 11.88 -4.11
C GLY A 48 -16.89 11.50 -5.59
N THR A 49 -15.96 12.05 -6.38
CA THR A 49 -15.71 11.66 -7.78
C THR A 49 -14.28 11.14 -7.88
N PRO A 50 -14.03 9.90 -7.46
CA PRO A 50 -12.68 9.35 -7.41
C PRO A 50 -12.10 9.19 -8.82
N PRO A 51 -10.79 9.45 -9.03
CA PRO A 51 -10.14 9.19 -10.31
C PRO A 51 -10.12 7.68 -10.60
N ALA A 52 -10.35 7.29 -11.85
CA ALA A 52 -10.31 5.88 -12.24
C ALA A 52 -8.93 5.27 -11.93
N ILE A 53 -8.90 3.99 -11.55
CA ILE A 53 -7.66 3.30 -11.15
C ILE A 53 -6.57 3.30 -12.23
N PRO A 54 -6.88 3.15 -13.54
CA PRO A 54 -5.89 3.33 -14.59
C PRO A 54 -5.23 4.72 -14.55
N LYS A 55 -5.98 5.77 -14.20
CA LYS A 55 -5.45 7.12 -14.04
C LYS A 55 -4.53 7.24 -12.82
N VAL A 56 -4.89 6.59 -11.71
CA VAL A 56 -4.02 6.49 -10.53
C VAL A 56 -2.67 5.87 -10.91
N ILE A 57 -2.69 4.75 -11.63
CA ILE A 57 -1.47 4.07 -12.10
C ILE A 57 -0.67 4.96 -13.07
N GLU A 58 -1.34 5.63 -14.02
CA GLU A 58 -0.70 6.60 -14.93
C GLU A 58 0.04 7.70 -14.16
N ARG A 59 -0.58 8.25 -13.11
CA ARG A 59 0.02 9.30 -12.27
C ARG A 59 1.19 8.78 -11.43
N LEU A 60 1.08 7.59 -10.86
CA LEU A 60 2.20 6.96 -10.16
C LEU A 60 3.40 6.73 -11.10
N ASN A 61 3.16 6.23 -12.32
CA ASN A 61 4.20 6.06 -13.33
C ASN A 61 4.87 7.40 -13.66
N ARG A 62 4.07 8.44 -13.88
CA ARG A 62 4.57 9.79 -14.19
C ARG A 62 5.50 10.30 -13.09
N PHE A 63 5.08 10.23 -11.82
CA PHE A 63 5.92 10.70 -10.71
C PHE A 63 7.13 9.81 -10.45
N ALA A 64 7.05 8.52 -10.77
CA ALA A 64 8.19 7.60 -10.67
C ALA A 64 9.36 7.97 -11.61
N GLU A 65 9.11 8.71 -12.70
CA GLU A 65 10.16 9.23 -13.58
C GLU A 65 11.15 10.16 -12.86
N LEU A 66 10.77 10.73 -11.71
CA LEU A 66 11.66 11.56 -10.88
C LEU A 66 12.69 10.75 -10.08
N GLY A 67 12.60 9.41 -10.13
CA GLY A 67 13.52 8.51 -9.44
C GLY A 67 13.41 8.53 -7.92
N LEU A 68 12.32 9.11 -7.38
CA LEU A 68 12.05 9.21 -5.96
C LEU A 68 10.98 8.20 -5.54
N PRO A 69 11.08 7.62 -4.34
CA PRO A 69 10.01 6.82 -3.76
C PRO A 69 8.78 7.68 -3.49
N ILE A 70 7.60 7.08 -3.66
CA ILE A 70 6.29 7.71 -3.46
C ILE A 70 5.66 7.11 -2.21
N GLN A 71 5.15 7.96 -1.33
CA GLN A 71 4.39 7.56 -0.15
C GLN A 71 3.00 8.18 -0.17
N ILE A 72 1.97 7.35 -0.06
CA ILE A 72 0.62 7.84 0.24
C ILE A 72 0.56 8.12 1.74
N SER A 73 0.41 9.39 2.13
CA SER A 73 0.63 9.84 3.51
C SER A 73 -0.65 10.10 4.30
N GLU A 74 -1.79 10.32 3.65
CA GLU A 74 -3.02 10.78 4.31
C GLU A 74 -4.29 10.22 3.63
N PHE A 75 -4.28 8.95 3.20
CA PHE A 75 -5.40 8.43 2.42
C PHE A 75 -6.71 8.43 3.22
N ASP A 76 -7.74 9.03 2.65
CA ASP A 76 -9.12 8.84 3.01
C ASP A 76 -10.03 9.06 1.80
N ILE A 77 -11.26 8.54 1.83
CA ILE A 77 -12.23 8.71 0.76
C ILE A 77 -13.54 9.28 1.28
N ASN A 78 -13.91 10.43 0.74
CA ASN A 78 -15.16 11.10 1.02
C ASN A 78 -16.24 10.68 0.02
N SER A 79 -17.16 9.83 0.47
CA SER A 79 -18.39 9.52 -0.24
C SER A 79 -19.47 9.05 0.75
N ASN A 80 -20.73 9.34 0.41
CA ASN A 80 -21.91 8.80 1.10
C ASN A 80 -22.27 7.38 0.63
N ASP A 81 -21.62 6.88 -0.43
CA ASP A 81 -21.77 5.51 -0.91
C ASP A 81 -20.67 4.62 -0.30
N ASP A 82 -21.04 3.84 0.71
CA ASP A 82 -20.14 2.91 1.40
C ASP A 82 -19.64 1.77 0.49
N ASP A 83 -20.41 1.35 -0.51
CA ASP A 83 -19.98 0.33 -1.46
C ASP A 83 -18.95 0.89 -2.44
N LEU A 84 -19.12 2.14 -2.87
CA LEU A 84 -18.09 2.86 -3.63
C LEU A 84 -16.80 3.00 -2.82
N LYS A 85 -16.88 3.43 -1.56
CA LYS A 85 -15.69 3.54 -0.69
C LYS A 85 -14.97 2.22 -0.55
N ALA A 86 -15.70 1.12 -0.34
CA ALA A 86 -15.10 -0.19 -0.14
C ALA A 86 -14.38 -0.70 -1.40
N ARG A 87 -15.04 -0.62 -2.56
CA ARG A 87 -14.44 -1.01 -3.85
C ARG A 87 -13.23 -0.13 -4.17
N TYR A 88 -13.41 1.18 -4.08
CA TYR A 88 -12.34 2.11 -4.46
C TYR A 88 -11.13 2.02 -3.54
N LEU A 89 -11.33 1.92 -2.21
CA LEU A 89 -10.21 1.70 -1.27
C LEU A 89 -9.46 0.43 -1.64
N SER A 90 -10.17 -0.66 -1.92
CA SER A 90 -9.55 -1.93 -2.29
C SER A 90 -8.69 -1.80 -3.56
N ASP A 91 -9.25 -1.21 -4.62
CA ASP A 91 -8.56 -1.07 -5.89
C ASP A 91 -7.41 -0.08 -5.82
N PHE A 92 -7.60 1.07 -5.14
CA PHE A 92 -6.59 2.10 -4.96
C PHE A 92 -5.40 1.57 -4.15
N MET A 93 -5.67 0.94 -2.99
CA MET A 93 -4.61 0.39 -2.15
C MET A 93 -3.85 -0.73 -2.88
N THR A 94 -4.54 -1.53 -3.70
CA THR A 94 -3.90 -2.55 -4.55
C THR A 94 -3.04 -1.92 -5.65
N ALA A 95 -3.52 -0.87 -6.32
CA ALA A 95 -2.76 -0.16 -7.34
C ALA A 95 -1.50 0.49 -6.76
N VAL A 96 -1.61 1.10 -5.58
CA VAL A 96 -0.46 1.62 -4.84
C VAL A 96 0.48 0.48 -4.46
N PHE A 97 0.02 -0.52 -3.71
CA PHE A 97 0.83 -1.65 -3.26
C PHE A 97 1.56 -2.39 -4.38
N SER A 98 0.98 -2.47 -5.58
CA SER A 98 1.58 -3.13 -6.74
C SER A 98 2.59 -2.27 -7.51
N HIS A 99 2.66 -0.96 -7.24
CA HIS A 99 3.50 -0.05 -7.99
C HIS A 99 4.91 0.06 -7.39
N PRO A 100 5.99 -0.23 -8.15
CA PRO A 100 7.34 -0.41 -7.63
C PRO A 100 7.97 0.86 -7.04
N ALA A 101 7.53 2.05 -7.47
CA ALA A 101 7.99 3.31 -6.89
C ALA A 101 7.33 3.65 -5.55
N THR A 102 6.29 2.92 -5.14
CA THR A 102 5.59 3.23 -3.88
C THR A 102 6.21 2.45 -2.73
N VAL A 103 6.38 3.12 -1.58
CA VAL A 103 7.06 2.55 -0.41
C VAL A 103 6.22 2.61 0.86
N GLY A 104 5.04 3.23 0.80
CA GLY A 104 4.18 3.34 1.97
C GLY A 104 2.78 3.83 1.64
N PHE A 105 1.85 3.42 2.49
CA PHE A 105 0.46 3.83 2.49
C PHE A 105 0.01 4.06 3.93
N LEU A 106 -0.52 5.25 4.20
CA LEU A 106 -1.05 5.63 5.50
C LEU A 106 -2.51 6.07 5.37
N GLN A 107 -3.38 5.43 6.14
CA GLN A 107 -4.79 5.81 6.29
C GLN A 107 -4.91 6.99 7.26
N TRP A 108 -5.57 8.08 6.85
CA TRP A 108 -5.65 9.30 7.65
C TRP A 108 -6.73 9.29 8.71
N GLY A 109 -6.48 8.51 9.76
CA GLY A 109 -7.44 8.29 10.83
C GLY A 109 -8.40 7.16 10.48
N PHE A 110 -8.70 6.35 11.49
CA PHE A 110 -9.51 5.15 11.32
C PHE A 110 -10.82 5.20 12.12
N TRP A 111 -10.91 6.05 13.14
CA TRP A 111 -12.07 6.08 14.06
C TRP A 111 -12.91 7.34 13.88
N GLU A 112 -14.22 7.16 13.64
CA GLU A 112 -15.17 8.23 13.31
C GLU A 112 -15.19 9.37 14.33
N ALA A 113 -15.00 9.09 15.63
CA ALA A 113 -15.12 10.12 16.67
C ALA A 113 -14.00 11.16 16.64
N GLN A 114 -12.87 10.88 15.97
CA GLN A 114 -11.69 11.75 15.93
C GLN A 114 -11.21 12.04 14.51
N HIS A 115 -11.94 11.56 13.50
CA HIS A 115 -11.59 11.80 12.11
C HIS A 115 -12.07 13.20 11.68
N TRP A 116 -11.19 13.97 11.01
CA TRP A 116 -11.51 15.31 10.50
C TRP A 116 -12.69 15.31 9.51
N PHE A 117 -12.83 14.22 8.75
CA PHE A 117 -13.99 13.89 7.95
C PHE A 117 -14.68 12.56 8.40
N PRO A 118 -15.62 12.59 9.37
CA PRO A 118 -16.14 11.39 10.03
C PRO A 118 -16.66 10.28 9.10
N ALA A 119 -17.24 10.62 7.95
CA ALA A 119 -17.76 9.63 6.99
C ALA A 119 -16.66 8.82 6.25
N ALA A 120 -15.42 9.28 6.26
CA ALA A 120 -14.29 8.57 5.66
C ALA A 120 -13.59 7.58 6.61
N ALA A 121 -13.82 7.71 7.93
CA ALA A 121 -13.26 6.79 8.92
C ALA A 121 -13.64 5.33 8.65
N LEU A 122 -12.74 4.39 8.98
CA LEU A 122 -12.89 2.95 8.77
C LEU A 122 -13.81 2.27 9.81
N TRP A 123 -13.86 2.81 11.04
CA TRP A 123 -14.73 2.36 12.14
C TRP A 123 -15.73 3.45 12.50
N ASN A 124 -16.94 3.04 12.81
CA ASN A 124 -17.95 3.89 13.44
C ASN A 124 -17.53 4.30 14.86
N ARG A 125 -18.21 5.30 15.42
CA ARG A 125 -18.01 5.77 16.80
C ARG A 125 -18.15 4.65 17.83
N ASP A 126 -19.06 3.70 17.58
CA ASP A 126 -19.34 2.54 18.42
C ASP A 126 -18.41 1.34 18.18
N TRP A 127 -17.30 1.54 17.44
CA TRP A 127 -16.33 0.52 17.07
C TRP A 127 -16.84 -0.57 16.13
N THR A 128 -18.02 -0.41 15.53
CA THR A 128 -18.43 -1.28 14.43
C THR A 128 -17.66 -0.95 13.15
N LEU A 129 -17.22 -1.99 12.44
CA LEU A 129 -16.41 -1.86 11.23
C LEU A 129 -17.28 -1.47 10.03
N ARG A 130 -16.86 -0.46 9.26
CA ARG A 130 -17.54 -0.07 8.01
C ARG A 130 -17.09 -0.92 6.84
N LYS A 131 -17.82 -0.87 5.72
CA LYS A 131 -17.51 -1.68 4.53
C LYS A 131 -16.09 -1.46 4.00
N HIS A 132 -15.64 -0.21 3.90
CA HIS A 132 -14.28 0.11 3.47
C HIS A 132 -13.23 -0.16 4.55
N GLY A 133 -13.60 -0.07 5.84
CA GLY A 133 -12.78 -0.61 6.93
C GLY A 133 -12.55 -2.11 6.79
N LYS A 134 -13.60 -2.87 6.46
CA LYS A 134 -13.50 -4.30 6.18
C LYS A 134 -12.58 -4.57 4.98
N ALA A 135 -12.76 -3.85 3.89
CA ALA A 135 -11.88 -3.97 2.72
C ALA A 135 -10.40 -3.74 3.08
N PHE A 136 -10.09 -2.68 3.82
CA PHE A 136 -8.74 -2.40 4.32
C PHE A 136 -8.21 -3.57 5.16
N THR A 137 -8.97 -4.01 6.19
CA THR A 137 -8.52 -5.08 7.09
C THR A 137 -8.33 -6.41 6.36
N ASP A 138 -9.21 -6.76 5.42
CA ASP A 138 -9.09 -7.98 4.65
C ASP A 138 -7.83 -7.95 3.77
N LEU A 139 -7.51 -6.81 3.15
CA LEU A 139 -6.27 -6.68 2.39
C LEU A 139 -5.04 -6.95 3.25
N VAL A 140 -4.89 -6.27 4.39
CA VAL A 140 -3.65 -6.32 5.19
C VAL A 140 -3.54 -7.52 6.13
N SER A 141 -4.62 -8.26 6.38
CA SER A 141 -4.63 -9.41 7.30
C SER A 141 -5.03 -10.73 6.67
N LYS A 142 -5.48 -10.73 5.40
CA LYS A 142 -5.93 -11.95 4.70
C LYS A 142 -5.39 -12.04 3.29
N THR A 143 -5.59 -11.00 2.47
CA THR A 143 -5.23 -11.03 1.04
C THR A 143 -3.72 -10.92 0.85
N TRP A 144 -3.08 -9.97 1.51
CA TRP A 144 -1.63 -9.75 1.51
C TRP A 144 -0.99 -10.41 2.73
N TRP A 145 -1.41 -11.64 2.97
CA TRP A 145 -0.96 -12.46 4.08
C TRP A 145 -0.63 -13.85 3.57
N THR A 146 0.40 -14.48 4.15
CA THR A 146 0.81 -15.84 3.74
C THR A 146 0.51 -16.81 4.86
N ASN A 147 -0.45 -17.71 4.63
CA ASN A 147 -0.67 -18.91 5.43
C ASN A 147 -0.58 -20.10 4.48
N PHE A 148 0.35 -21.02 4.73
CA PHE A 148 0.58 -22.17 3.85
C PHE A 148 0.78 -23.44 4.68
N ASP A 149 -0.01 -24.46 4.35
CA ASP A 149 0.15 -25.83 4.83
C ASP A 149 0.29 -26.76 3.64
N GLY A 150 1.32 -27.62 3.65
CA GLY A 150 1.59 -28.48 2.51
C GLY A 150 2.60 -29.59 2.81
N LYS A 151 2.84 -30.41 1.79
CA LYS A 151 3.87 -31.45 1.80
C LYS A 151 4.94 -31.12 0.78
N THR A 152 6.18 -31.48 1.08
CA THR A 152 7.26 -31.43 0.10
C THR A 152 7.01 -32.44 -1.02
N ALA A 153 7.59 -32.19 -2.19
CA ALA A 153 7.77 -33.19 -3.22
C ALA A 153 8.70 -34.33 -2.74
N PRO A 154 8.78 -35.46 -3.48
CA PRO A 154 9.63 -36.59 -3.09
C PRO A 154 11.13 -36.28 -2.96
N ASP A 155 11.60 -35.22 -3.62
CA ASP A 155 12.96 -34.68 -3.50
C ASP A 155 13.17 -33.79 -2.26
N GLY A 156 12.14 -33.59 -1.44
CA GLY A 156 12.18 -32.76 -0.24
C GLY A 156 11.93 -31.27 -0.48
N VAL A 157 11.57 -30.86 -1.70
CA VAL A 157 11.36 -29.43 -2.03
C VAL A 157 9.89 -29.04 -1.90
N SER A 158 9.63 -27.86 -1.34
CA SER A 158 8.34 -27.18 -1.44
C SER A 158 8.56 -25.79 -2.03
N LYS A 159 7.73 -25.40 -3.01
CA LYS A 159 7.77 -24.07 -3.63
C LYS A 159 6.47 -23.35 -3.29
N LEU A 160 6.58 -22.12 -2.81
CA LEU A 160 5.44 -21.26 -2.51
C LEU A 160 5.72 -19.83 -2.92
N ARG A 161 4.65 -19.08 -3.17
CA ARG A 161 4.68 -17.63 -3.31
C ARG A 161 4.09 -17.04 -2.03
N GLY A 162 4.82 -16.14 -1.39
CA GLY A 162 4.39 -15.44 -0.18
C GLY A 162 4.53 -13.93 -0.33
N PHE A 163 3.83 -13.19 0.54
CA PHE A 163 4.04 -11.77 0.78
C PHE A 163 5.26 -11.54 1.67
N CYS A 164 5.88 -10.35 1.59
CA CYS A 164 7.00 -10.02 2.45
C CYS A 164 6.57 -10.05 3.93
N GLY A 165 7.45 -10.51 4.81
CA GLY A 165 7.16 -10.59 6.23
C GLY A 165 8.02 -11.59 6.97
N ASP A 166 7.81 -11.65 8.28
CA ASP A 166 8.46 -12.61 9.17
C ASP A 166 7.55 -13.81 9.41
N TYR A 167 8.13 -15.01 9.30
CA TYR A 167 7.41 -16.27 9.34
C TYR A 167 8.03 -17.24 10.33
N GLU A 168 7.18 -17.92 11.11
CA GLU A 168 7.52 -19.18 11.76
C GLU A 168 7.13 -20.34 10.84
N ILE A 169 8.11 -21.09 10.37
CA ILE A 169 7.91 -22.25 9.51
C ILE A 169 8.05 -23.51 10.36
N THR A 170 6.99 -24.30 10.44
CA THR A 170 6.97 -25.59 11.14
C THR A 170 7.07 -26.74 10.15
N ILE A 171 8.05 -27.62 10.32
CA ILE A 171 8.28 -28.76 9.42
C ILE A 171 8.29 -30.04 10.24
N THR A 172 7.55 -31.04 9.77
CA THR A 172 7.47 -32.37 10.39
C THR A 172 7.90 -33.44 9.41
N TYR A 173 8.89 -34.27 9.79
CA TYR A 173 9.38 -35.40 9.02
C TYR A 173 9.59 -36.61 9.92
N LYS A 174 8.98 -37.76 9.56
CA LYS A 174 9.07 -39.03 10.33
C LYS A 174 8.82 -38.84 11.84
N GLY A 175 7.84 -38.01 12.20
CA GLY A 175 7.46 -37.75 13.59
C GLY A 175 8.35 -36.76 14.35
N LYS A 176 9.42 -36.24 13.75
CA LYS A 176 10.20 -35.12 14.29
C LYS A 176 9.70 -33.79 13.75
N THR A 177 9.63 -32.78 14.59
CA THR A 177 9.21 -31.43 14.23
C THR A 177 10.32 -30.42 14.51
N SER A 178 10.54 -29.47 13.61
CA SER A 178 11.40 -28.31 13.80
C SER A 178 10.65 -27.03 13.44
N LYS A 179 10.96 -25.95 14.15
CA LYS A 179 10.47 -24.59 13.90
C LYS A 179 11.62 -23.71 13.47
N GLN A 180 11.45 -22.95 12.40
CA GLN A 180 12.44 -22.03 11.87
C GLN A 180 11.83 -20.64 11.71
N GLN A 181 12.57 -19.61 12.11
CA GLN A 181 12.21 -18.24 11.80
C GLN A 181 12.78 -17.89 10.42
N TYR A 182 12.00 -17.21 9.59
CA TYR A 182 12.42 -16.81 8.25
C TYR A 182 11.79 -15.48 7.86
N THR A 183 12.61 -14.55 7.38
CA THR A 183 12.16 -13.29 6.79
C THR A 183 12.12 -13.44 5.28
N LEU A 184 10.94 -13.25 4.68
CA LEU A 184 10.79 -13.15 3.24
C LEU A 184 10.77 -11.68 2.84
N ASP A 185 11.73 -11.27 2.01
CA ASP A 185 11.78 -9.95 1.38
C ASP A 185 11.26 -10.00 -0.06
N ASN A 186 11.41 -8.88 -0.78
CA ASN A 186 10.96 -8.78 -2.17
C ASN A 186 11.95 -9.40 -3.18
N GLN A 187 13.10 -9.92 -2.73
CA GLN A 187 14.05 -10.68 -3.55
C GLN A 187 13.72 -12.18 -3.55
N GLY A 188 12.98 -12.64 -2.54
CA GLY A 188 12.69 -14.07 -2.34
C GLY A 188 13.87 -14.82 -1.73
N GLY A 189 13.75 -16.14 -1.55
CA GLY A 189 14.86 -16.93 -1.06
C GLY A 189 14.58 -18.41 -0.87
N VAL A 190 15.56 -19.10 -0.29
CA VAL A 190 15.54 -20.54 -0.05
C VAL A 190 15.86 -20.81 1.41
N LEU A 191 14.96 -21.49 2.11
CA LEU A 191 15.20 -22.02 3.45
C LEU A 191 15.55 -23.50 3.36
N VAL A 192 16.71 -23.90 3.89
CA VAL A 192 17.15 -25.29 3.99
C VAL A 192 17.04 -25.75 5.43
N VAL A 193 16.27 -26.82 5.68
CA VAL A 193 16.05 -27.37 7.02
C VAL A 193 16.50 -28.83 7.08
N LYS A 194 17.18 -29.22 8.16
CA LYS A 194 17.64 -30.59 8.42
C LYS A 194 16.93 -31.14 9.66
N LEU A 195 16.37 -32.35 9.57
CA LEU A 195 15.55 -33.03 10.60
C LEU A 195 16.10 -34.43 10.95
#